data_AF-A0A431INX2-F1
#
_entry.id   AF-A0A431INX2-F1
#
_cell.length_a   1.000
_cell.length_b   1.000
_cell.length_c   1.000
_cell.angle_alpha   90.00
_cell.angle_beta   90.00
_cell.angle_gamma   90.00
#
_symmetry.space_group_name_H-M   'P 1'
#
loop_
_entity.id
_entity.type
_entity.pdbx_description
1 polymer ?
#
loop_
_entity_poly.entity_id
_entity_poly.type
_entity_poly.pdbx_seq_one_letter_code
_entity_poly.pdbx_strand_id
1 'polypeptide(L)' 'MLHAVRNHWRGFETDDPAVTMYIGSATTAEPLEVGVVDDDQGTAVIHAMPARPKFLTGWWKP' A
#
# COMPACT_ATOMS: atom_id res chain seq x y z
N MET A 1 3.90 -7.78 3.56
CA MET A 1 3.27 -7.09 2.42
C MET A 1 1.89 -7.62 2.06
N LEU A 2 1.67 -8.95 1.91
CA LEU A 2 0.37 -9.47 1.46
C LEU A 2 -0.80 -9.09 2.38
N HIS A 3 -0.56 -9.05 3.70
CA HIS A 3 -1.54 -8.56 4.67
C HIS A 3 -1.93 -7.10 4.40
N ALA A 4 -0.93 -6.24 4.17
CA ALA A 4 -1.13 -4.82 3.83
C ALA A 4 -1.93 -4.65 2.53
N VAL A 5 -1.71 -5.47 1.50
CA VAL A 5 -2.48 -5.41 0.24
C VAL A 5 -3.94 -5.81 0.48
N ARG A 6 -4.16 -6.94 1.14
CA ARG A 6 -5.49 -7.52 1.38
C ARG A 6 -6.32 -6.75 2.41
N ASN A 7 -5.67 -6.00 3.30
CA ASN A 7 -6.29 -5.27 4.41
C ASN A 7 -5.77 -3.83 4.47
N HIS A 8 -5.57 -3.21 3.30
CA HIS A 8 -5.15 -1.82 3.23
C HIS A 8 -6.21 -0.92 3.87
N TRP A 9 -5.79 0.13 4.55
CA TRP A 9 -6.71 1.16 5.04
C TRP A 9 -6.87 2.31 4.05
N ARG A 10 -5.96 2.44 3.08
CA ARG A 10 -5.99 3.52 2.09
C ARG A 10 -5.33 3.11 0.78
N GLY A 11 -5.97 3.50 -0.32
CA GLY A 11 -5.41 3.45 -1.67
C GLY A 11 -5.12 4.85 -2.19
N PHE A 12 -4.10 4.96 -3.04
CA PHE A 12 -3.73 6.16 -3.76
C PHE A 12 -3.53 5.81 -5.23
N GLU A 13 -4.17 6.57 -6.11
CA GLU A 13 -3.84 6.57 -7.52
C GLU A 13 -2.46 7.18 -7.71
N THR A 14 -1.73 6.72 -8.73
CA THR A 14 -0.45 7.30 -9.13
C THR A 14 -0.57 7.95 -10.50
N ASP A 15 0.50 8.58 -10.96
CA ASP A 15 0.56 9.15 -12.30
C ASP A 15 0.48 8.07 -13.40
N ASP A 16 0.76 6.81 -13.04
CA ASP A 16 0.52 5.65 -13.90
C ASP A 16 -0.82 5.00 -13.51
N PRO A 17 -1.81 4.96 -14.43
CA PRO A 17 -3.13 4.42 -14.15
C PRO A 17 -3.13 2.91 -13.86
N ALA A 18 -2.09 2.18 -14.26
CA ALA A 18 -1.95 0.76 -13.95
C ALA A 18 -1.40 0.52 -12.54
N VAL A 19 -0.83 1.54 -11.88
CA VAL A 19 -0.20 1.41 -10.57
C VAL A 19 -1.06 2.04 -9.50
N THR A 20 -1.44 1.23 -8.50
CA THR A 20 -2.10 1.69 -7.28
C THR A 20 -1.17 1.53 -6.09
N MET A 21 -1.10 2.56 -5.23
CA MET A 21 -0.36 2.51 -3.98
C MET A 21 -1.31 2.23 -2.81
N TYR A 22 -1.14 1.09 -2.16
CA TYR A 22 -1.84 0.73 -0.93
C TYR A 22 -1.00 1.03 0.31
N ILE A 23 -1.64 1.58 1.33
CA ILE A 23 -1.07 1.71 2.66
C ILE A 23 -1.85 0.77 3.60
N GLY A 24 -1.12 -0.07 4.32
CA GLY A 24 -1.69 -1.06 5.23
C GLY A 24 -0.64 -1.58 6.20
N SER A 25 -1.06 -2.36 7.18
CA SER A 25 -0.15 -2.94 8.17
C SER A 25 0.55 -4.19 7.65
N ALA A 26 1.77 -4.41 8.11
CA ALA A 26 2.38 -5.73 8.16
C ALA A 26 1.69 -6.58 9.23
N THR A 27 1.94 -7.89 9.21
CA THR A 27 1.53 -8.78 10.31
C THR A 27 2.22 -8.45 11.64
N THR A 28 3.31 -7.67 11.59
CA THR A 28 4.03 -7.13 12.76
C THR A 28 3.52 -5.74 13.18
N ALA A 29 2.37 -5.29 12.65
CA ALA A 29 1.76 -3.98 12.85
C ALA A 29 2.53 -2.77 12.28
N GLU A 30 3.68 -3.00 11.64
CA GLU A 30 4.43 -1.93 10.95
C GLU A 30 3.65 -1.41 9.73
N PRO A 31 3.48 -0.08 9.56
CA PRO A 31 2.87 0.48 8.37
C PRO A 31 3.75 0.25 7.13
N LEU A 32 3.15 -0.28 6.06
CA LEU A 32 3.80 -0.49 4.77
C LEU A 32 3.11 0.34 3.69
N GLU A 33 3.91 0.86 2.75
CA GLU A 33 3.43 1.30 1.45
C GLU A 33 3.73 0.20 0.42
N VAL A 34 2.73 -0.15 -0.38
CA VAL A 34 2.79 -1.26 -1.34
C VAL A 34 2.24 -0.81 -2.68
N GLY A 35 3.08 -0.84 -3.72
CA GLY A 35 2.67 -0.57 -5.09
C GLY A 35 2.22 -1.86 -5.75
N VAL A 36 1.02 -1.86 -6.31
CA VAL A 36 0.44 -2.98 -7.03
C VAL A 36 0.10 -2.60 -8.47
N VAL A 37 0.16 -3.58 -9.36
CA VAL A 37 -0.32 -3.51 -10.74
C VAL A 37 -1.30 -4.64 -10.95
N ASP A 38 -2.45 -4.33 -11.53
CA ASP A 38 -3.45 -5.33 -11.95
C ASP A 38 -3.40 -5.49 -13.48
N ASP A 39 -3.25 -6.72 -13.94
CA ASP A 39 -3.31 -7.10 -15.36
C ASP A 39 -4.22 -8.32 -15.59
N ASP A 40 -4.20 -8.86 -16.81
CA ASP A 40 -5.00 -10.02 -17.18
C ASP A 40 -4.56 -11.34 -16.50
N GLN A 41 -3.35 -11.38 -15.93
CA GLN A 41 -2.81 -12.49 -15.15
C GLN A 41 -3.07 -12.33 -13.64
N GLY A 42 -3.44 -11.13 -13.18
CA GLY A 42 -3.86 -10.83 -11.82
C GLY A 42 -3.10 -9.65 -11.21
N THR A 43 -2.93 -9.69 -9.88
CA THR A 43 -2.28 -8.60 -9.13
C THR A 43 -0.80 -8.90 -8.87
N ALA A 44 0.08 -8.07 -9.39
CA ALA A 44 1.51 -8.08 -9.09
C ALA A 44 1.85 -7.02 -8.02
N VAL A 45 2.66 -7.39 -7.03
CA VAL A 45 3.27 -6.44 -6.09
C VAL A 45 4.62 -6.02 -6.66
N ILE A 46 4.73 -4.76 -7.08
CA ILE A 46 5.95 -4.23 -7.73
C ILE A 46 6.83 -3.41 -6.77
N HIS A 47 6.28 -3.05 -5.60
CA HIS A 47 6.94 -2.22 -4.60
C HIS A 47 6.38 -2.55 -3.21
N ALA A 48 7.24 -2.70 -2.20
CA ALA A 48 6.80 -2.83 -0.80
C ALA A 48 7.90 -2.37 0.16
N MET A 49 7.61 -1.36 0.98
CA MET A 49 8.56 -0.83 1.96
C MET A 49 7.84 -0.20 3.16
N PRO A 50 8.54 0.13 4.26
CA PRO A 50 7.95 0.93 5.34
C PRO A 50 7.30 2.19 4.78
N ALA A 51 6.08 2.47 5.23
CA ALA A 51 5.32 3.60 4.72
C ALA A 51 6.02 4.92 5.04
N ARG A 52 6.22 5.75 4.01
CA ARG A 52 6.82 7.08 4.19
C ARG A 52 5.90 8.00 4.98
N PRO A 53 6.44 8.95 5.78
CA PRO A 53 5.65 9.85 6.63
C PRO A 53 4.50 10.59 5.92
N LYS A 54 4.68 10.94 4.63
CA LYS A 54 3.64 11.60 3.82
C LYS A 54 2.33 10.81 3.72
N PHE A 55 2.39 9.48 3.87
CA PHE A 55 1.23 8.60 3.85
C PHE A 55 0.61 8.36 5.23
N LEU A 56 1.28 8.81 6.30
CA LEU A 56 0.90 8.58 7.70
C LEU A 56 0.28 9.81 8.36
N THR A 57 0.31 10.97 7.70
CA THR A 57 -0.22 12.22 8.25
C THR A 57 -1.74 12.12 8.47
N GLY A 58 -2.18 12.41 9.69
CA GLY A 58 -3.61 12.39 10.08
C GLY A 58 -4.19 10.99 10.31
N TRP A 59 -3.40 9.94 10.14
CA TRP A 59 -3.84 8.55 10.26
C TRP A 59 -3.76 8.01 11.71
N TRP A 60 -2.93 8.62 12.55
CA TRP A 60 -2.86 8.31 13.98
C TRP A 60 -2.89 9.60 14.82
N LYS A 61 -3.95 9.79 15.60
CA LYS A 61 -3.95 10.63 16.79
C LYS A 61 -4.01 9.67 17.99
N PRO A 62 -3.14 9.83 19.00
CA PRO A 62 -3.17 9.01 20.20
C PRO A 62 -4.55 9.02 20.88
#